data_AF-A0A383WKL6-F1
#
_entry.id   AF-A0A383WKL6-F1
#
_cell.length_a   1.000
_cell.length_b   1.000
_cell.length_c   1.000
_cell.angle_alpha   90.00
_cell.angle_beta   90.00
_cell.angle_gamma   90.00
#
_symmetry.space_group_name_H-M   'P 1'
#
loop_
_entity.id
_entity.type
_entity.pdbx_description
1 polymer ?
#
loop_
_entity_poly.entity_id
_entity_poly.type
_entity_poly.pdbx_seq_one_letter_code
_entity_poly.pdbx_strand_id
1 'polypeptide(L)'
;MQLVHSSTGQCLGHRRDAVTAPRPSIHTRTANRPCKARVLSPGKPISEAAPASAPPKQAAAPSGPDYTAPSRNLALELVRVTEAAALAAARWLGKGDKNSADQAAVDMMRKVLNDIPMDGVVVIGEGEKDEAPMLYCGEHIGDGTPPMVDIAVDPLDGTTLTAQGRSGAIAVIALAERGCMYDPGPCFYMEKLAVGPGVDPRRVSLDYSVAHNLEAVANCLGKPVSDVTVLVLDRPRHAKLIADIRAAGARIRMISDGDVGGAIETAKPEAPVDVMMGIGGTPEGVIAAAALKCMGGSIQGRLWAKNEQEAEAIRASGRDLTKILYTDDLVKGNDCFFAATGVSDGDLVRGVRFYSGGASTNSVVMRGKSQTVRYIETFHKWAGTAANPSSPWHNQQMGMMGSPGMMSNSPGPSSAVFMMDD
;
A
#
# COMPACT_ATOMS: atom_id res chain seq x y z
N MET A 1 23.88 -54.06 40.49
CA MET A 1 24.45 -53.99 41.85
C MET A 1 23.49 -53.14 42.70
N GLN A 2 23.29 -53.47 43.98
CA GLN A 2 22.37 -52.87 45.00
C GLN A 2 21.76 -51.48 44.67
N LEU A 3 20.46 -51.17 44.80
CA LEU A 3 19.29 -51.83 45.44
C LEU A 3 19.19 -51.79 46.99
N VAL A 4 18.63 -50.69 47.51
CA VAL A 4 17.92 -50.47 48.81
C VAL A 4 16.98 -49.25 48.57
N HIS A 5 15.71 -49.07 49.00
CA HIS A 5 14.93 -49.36 50.24
C HIS A 5 15.51 -48.64 51.48
N SER A 6 14.77 -48.02 52.41
CA SER A 6 13.35 -47.60 52.54
C SER A 6 13.29 -46.42 53.58
N SER A 7 12.23 -45.92 54.24
CA SER A 7 10.79 -46.25 54.36
C SER A 7 9.99 -45.06 54.98
N THR A 8 8.66 -45.06 54.77
CA THR A 8 7.53 -44.46 55.54
C THR A 8 7.75 -43.61 56.82
N GLY A 9 6.95 -42.54 56.99
CA GLY A 9 6.67 -41.88 58.28
C GLY A 9 5.42 -40.96 58.22
N GLN A 10 4.64 -40.85 59.31
CA GLN A 10 3.33 -40.16 59.33
C GLN A 10 3.13 -39.20 60.53
N CYS A 11 2.44 -38.08 60.25
CA CYS A 11 1.47 -37.36 61.10
C CYS A 11 1.88 -36.58 62.38
N LEU A 12 1.10 -35.50 62.64
CA LEU A 12 0.96 -34.66 63.87
C LEU A 12 2.17 -33.75 64.23
N GLY A 13 1.99 -32.49 64.67
CA GLY A 13 0.78 -31.62 64.71
C GLY A 13 0.96 -30.36 65.58
N HIS A 14 0.13 -29.32 65.39
CA HIS A 14 0.06 -28.04 66.18
C HIS A 14 1.28 -27.07 66.05
N ARG A 15 1.21 -25.73 66.21
CA ARG A 15 0.10 -24.76 66.41
C ARG A 15 0.56 -23.31 66.10
N ARG A 16 -0.33 -22.46 65.55
CA ARG A 16 -0.40 -20.96 65.68
C ARG A 16 0.77 -20.14 65.09
N ASP A 17 0.66 -18.83 64.80
CA ASP A 17 -0.40 -17.78 64.95
C ASP A 17 -0.74 -17.12 63.57
N ALA A 18 -1.98 -16.66 63.30
CA ALA A 18 -2.47 -15.25 63.28
C ALA A 18 -1.77 -14.29 62.26
N VAL A 19 -2.42 -13.29 61.61
CA VAL A 19 -3.63 -12.51 61.96
C VAL A 19 -4.60 -12.33 60.76
N THR A 20 -5.88 -12.16 61.11
CA THR A 20 -7.11 -12.06 60.29
C THR A 20 -7.29 -10.82 59.40
N ALA A 21 -8.13 -10.95 58.36
CA ALA A 21 -8.90 -9.87 57.73
C ALA A 21 -10.42 -10.20 57.75
N PRO A 22 -11.33 -9.22 57.94
CA PRO A 22 -12.78 -9.47 57.97
C PRO A 22 -13.52 -9.11 56.66
N ARG A 23 -14.65 -9.79 56.41
CA ARG A 23 -15.62 -9.53 55.32
C ARG A 23 -16.85 -8.73 55.83
N PRO A 24 -17.66 -8.12 54.94
CA PRO A 24 -18.79 -7.24 55.33
C PRO A 24 -20.11 -7.99 55.55
N SER A 25 -21.07 -7.32 56.20
CA SER A 25 -22.51 -7.67 56.16
C SER A 25 -23.42 -6.44 56.38
N ILE A 26 -24.71 -6.62 56.05
CA ILE A 26 -25.71 -5.56 55.78
C ILE A 26 -26.75 -5.52 56.92
N HIS A 27 -27.28 -4.34 57.33
CA HIS A 27 -28.74 -4.02 57.39
C HIS A 27 -29.19 -2.84 58.32
N THR A 28 -29.91 -1.89 57.69
CA THR A 28 -31.16 -1.17 58.12
C THR A 28 -31.30 -0.30 59.39
N ARG A 29 -31.79 0.94 59.12
CA ARG A 29 -33.01 1.63 59.67
C ARG A 29 -32.94 2.70 60.80
N THR A 30 -33.71 3.78 60.53
CA THR A 30 -34.56 4.64 61.41
C THR A 30 -34.02 5.76 62.33
N ALA A 31 -34.14 7.00 61.81
CA ALA A 31 -35.07 8.07 62.26
C ALA A 31 -34.67 9.14 63.32
N ASN A 32 -35.17 10.38 63.07
CA ASN A 32 -35.28 11.58 63.95
C ASN A 32 -33.97 12.31 64.34
N ARG A 33 -33.92 13.64 64.61
CA ARG A 33 -34.95 14.70 64.82
C ARG A 33 -34.45 16.12 64.30
N PRO A 34 -35.00 17.33 64.60
CA PRO A 34 -35.37 18.29 63.53
C PRO A 34 -34.92 19.78 63.69
N CYS A 35 -35.57 20.68 62.90
CA CYS A 35 -35.63 22.17 62.97
C CYS A 35 -34.45 22.96 62.34
N LYS A 36 -34.66 24.09 61.62
CA LYS A 36 -35.81 25.03 61.50
C LYS A 36 -36.10 25.45 60.04
N ALA A 37 -37.28 26.00 59.79
CA ALA A 37 -37.66 26.62 58.51
C ALA A 37 -37.20 28.09 58.39
N ARG A 38 -37.06 28.59 57.15
CA ARG A 38 -36.89 30.03 56.83
C ARG A 38 -37.82 30.38 55.66
N VAL A 39 -38.64 31.41 55.83
CA VAL A 39 -39.58 31.91 54.81
C VAL A 39 -38.83 32.78 53.79
N LEU A 40 -39.18 32.66 52.51
CA LEU A 40 -38.81 33.59 51.45
C LEU A 40 -40.05 33.92 50.59
N SER A 41 -40.07 35.13 50.04
CA SER A 41 -41.22 35.78 49.42
C SER A 41 -41.63 35.17 48.06
N PRO A 42 -42.90 35.33 47.61
CA PRO A 42 -43.35 34.82 46.32
C PRO A 42 -42.64 35.49 45.14
N GLY A 43 -42.10 34.68 44.23
CA GLY A 43 -41.46 35.12 42.98
C GLY A 43 -42.47 35.38 41.85
N LYS A 44 -42.01 36.08 40.80
CA LYS A 44 -42.77 36.33 39.56
C LYS A 44 -43.19 35.01 38.87
N PRO A 45 -44.28 35.01 38.09
CA PRO A 45 -44.59 33.92 37.17
C PRO A 45 -43.48 33.75 36.12
N ILE A 46 -43.25 32.50 35.72
CA ILE A 46 -42.22 32.11 34.76
C ILE A 46 -42.75 32.35 33.34
N SER A 47 -42.04 33.13 32.53
CA SER A 47 -42.32 33.27 31.09
C SER A 47 -41.82 32.03 30.34
N GLU A 48 -42.62 31.53 29.40
CA GLU A 48 -42.24 30.42 28.52
C GLU A 48 -40.95 30.74 27.75
N ALA A 49 -40.03 29.77 27.70
CA ALA A 49 -38.80 29.91 26.94
C ALA A 49 -39.05 29.63 25.45
N ALA A 50 -38.62 30.54 24.58
CA ALA A 50 -38.64 30.31 23.14
C ALA A 50 -37.80 29.07 22.76
N PRO A 51 -38.20 28.29 21.75
CA PRO A 51 -37.45 27.11 21.33
C PRO A 51 -36.05 27.49 20.86
N ALA A 52 -35.05 26.70 21.26
CA ALA A 52 -33.66 26.91 20.87
C ALA A 52 -33.53 26.85 19.34
N SER A 53 -32.82 27.82 18.76
CA SER A 53 -32.50 27.82 17.34
C SER A 53 -31.64 26.60 16.97
N ALA A 54 -31.98 25.95 15.85
CA ALA A 54 -31.19 24.84 15.33
C ALA A 54 -29.73 25.29 15.08
N PRO A 55 -28.73 24.43 15.33
CA PRO A 55 -27.34 24.78 15.09
C PRO A 55 -27.13 25.14 13.61
N PRO A 56 -26.26 26.13 13.30
CA PRO A 56 -26.01 26.52 11.92
C PRO A 56 -25.51 25.32 11.12
N LYS A 57 -26.10 25.08 9.94
CA LYS A 57 -25.58 24.09 9.00
C LYS A 57 -24.13 24.43 8.72
N GLN A 58 -23.21 23.52 9.07
CA GLN A 58 -21.83 23.62 8.63
C GLN A 58 -21.82 23.71 7.10
N ALA A 59 -21.09 24.68 6.55
CA ALA A 59 -20.89 24.74 5.11
C ALA A 59 -20.23 23.43 4.67
N ALA A 60 -20.74 22.82 3.60
CA ALA A 60 -20.17 21.59 3.07
C ALA A 60 -18.70 21.85 2.72
N ALA A 61 -17.80 20.93 3.11
CA ALA A 61 -16.40 21.01 2.75
C ALA A 61 -16.25 21.08 1.21
N PRO A 62 -15.29 21.87 0.68
CA PRO A 62 -15.15 22.05 -0.75
C PRO A 62 -14.90 20.69 -1.45
N SER A 63 -15.69 20.41 -2.48
CA SER A 63 -15.62 19.15 -3.22
C SER A 63 -14.43 19.15 -4.19
N GLY A 64 -13.28 18.64 -3.75
CA GLY A 64 -12.08 18.51 -4.57
C GLY A 64 -10.79 18.36 -3.74
N PRO A 65 -9.62 18.28 -4.38
CA PRO A 65 -8.33 18.31 -3.69
C PRO A 65 -8.10 19.67 -3.02
N ASP A 66 -7.54 19.66 -1.81
CA ASP A 66 -7.17 20.89 -1.11
C ASP A 66 -5.87 21.47 -1.70
N TYR A 67 -6.00 22.67 -2.28
CA TYR A 67 -4.89 23.46 -2.83
C TYR A 67 -4.58 24.71 -1.98
N THR A 68 -5.14 24.86 -0.78
CA THR A 68 -4.93 26.05 0.07
C THR A 68 -3.51 26.14 0.65
N ALA A 69 -2.85 25.00 0.88
CA ALA A 69 -1.46 24.94 1.35
C ALA A 69 -0.65 23.83 0.63
N PRO A 70 -0.29 24.00 -0.65
CA PRO A 70 0.48 23.00 -1.39
C PRO A 70 1.92 22.89 -0.87
N SER A 71 2.29 21.73 -0.31
CA SER A 71 3.68 21.43 0.04
C SER A 71 4.43 20.79 -1.13
N ARG A 72 5.77 20.74 -1.04
CA ARG A 72 6.61 19.83 -1.86
C ARG A 72 6.02 18.41 -1.81
N ASN A 73 6.08 17.71 -2.94
CA ASN A 73 5.53 16.37 -3.10
C ASN A 73 6.63 15.45 -3.66
N LEU A 74 7.36 14.79 -2.75
CA LEU A 74 8.49 13.93 -3.11
C LEU A 74 8.11 12.84 -4.12
N ALA A 75 6.87 12.36 -4.14
CA ALA A 75 6.40 11.36 -5.11
C ALA A 75 6.65 11.78 -6.58
N LEU A 76 6.59 13.08 -6.91
CA LEU A 76 6.90 13.60 -8.25
C LEU A 76 8.40 13.66 -8.57
N GLU A 77 9.26 13.51 -7.57
CA GLU A 77 10.71 13.37 -7.72
C GLU A 77 11.09 11.87 -7.77
N LEU A 78 10.46 11.06 -6.90
CA LEU A 78 10.57 9.59 -6.86
C LEU A 78 10.19 8.90 -8.17
N VAL A 79 9.29 9.48 -8.99
CA VAL A 79 8.98 8.90 -10.31
C VAL A 79 10.23 8.77 -11.19
N ARG A 80 11.17 9.71 -11.12
CA ARG A 80 12.43 9.67 -11.90
C ARG A 80 13.36 8.56 -11.41
N VAL A 81 13.25 8.16 -10.14
CA VAL A 81 14.00 7.06 -9.53
C VAL A 81 13.52 5.73 -10.11
N THR A 82 12.21 5.46 -10.04
CA THR A 82 11.64 4.21 -10.56
C THR A 82 11.70 4.14 -12.08
N GLU A 83 11.60 5.27 -12.79
CA GLU A 83 11.84 5.31 -14.23
C GLU A 83 13.29 4.99 -14.61
N ALA A 84 14.28 5.52 -13.88
CA ALA A 84 15.67 5.21 -14.15
C ALA A 84 16.01 3.73 -13.88
N ALA A 85 15.47 3.16 -12.80
CA ALA A 85 15.58 1.74 -12.48
C ALA A 85 14.90 0.86 -13.55
N ALA A 86 13.65 1.17 -13.93
CA ALA A 86 12.92 0.40 -14.93
C ALA A 86 13.55 0.45 -16.33
N LEU A 87 14.04 1.63 -16.75
CA LEU A 87 14.77 1.80 -18.02
C LEU A 87 16.10 1.02 -18.08
N ALA A 88 16.65 0.65 -16.92
CA ALA A 88 17.84 -0.18 -16.81
C ALA A 88 17.48 -1.67 -16.78
N ALA A 89 16.58 -2.08 -15.87
CA ALA A 89 16.08 -3.45 -15.75
C ALA A 89 15.46 -3.98 -17.05
N ALA A 90 14.68 -3.16 -17.76
CA ALA A 90 14.03 -3.55 -19.01
C ALA A 90 15.01 -3.87 -20.15
N ARG A 91 16.29 -3.49 -20.03
CA ARG A 91 17.36 -3.93 -20.97
C ARG A 91 17.73 -5.40 -20.79
N TRP A 92 17.26 -6.05 -19.73
CA TRP A 92 17.48 -7.46 -19.41
C TRP A 92 16.23 -8.33 -19.59
N LEU A 93 15.11 -7.72 -20.01
CA LEU A 93 13.85 -8.41 -20.26
C LEU A 93 14.05 -9.59 -21.24
N GLY A 94 13.78 -10.81 -20.77
CA GLY A 94 13.90 -12.05 -21.55
C GLY A 94 15.34 -12.59 -21.73
N LYS A 95 16.35 -12.04 -21.06
CA LYS A 95 17.75 -12.48 -21.22
C LYS A 95 18.18 -13.67 -20.35
N GLY A 96 17.32 -14.18 -19.47
CA GLY A 96 17.61 -15.29 -18.57
C GLY A 96 18.50 -14.94 -17.35
N ASP A 97 19.14 -13.78 -17.34
CA ASP A 97 19.92 -13.28 -16.20
C ASP A 97 19.08 -12.35 -15.33
N LYS A 98 18.68 -12.84 -14.14
CA LYS A 98 17.94 -12.05 -13.16
C LYS A 98 18.84 -11.11 -12.36
N ASN A 99 20.07 -11.52 -12.05
CA ASN A 99 20.97 -10.80 -11.15
C ASN A 99 21.49 -9.52 -11.82
N SER A 100 21.82 -9.58 -13.11
CA SER A 100 22.22 -8.39 -13.86
C SER A 100 21.04 -7.45 -14.18
N ALA A 101 19.80 -7.98 -14.20
CA ALA A 101 18.59 -7.15 -14.28
C ALA A 101 18.39 -6.35 -12.99
N ASP A 102 18.55 -7.03 -11.86
CA ASP A 102 18.48 -6.51 -10.48
C ASP A 102 19.52 -5.41 -10.25
N GLN A 103 20.80 -5.75 -10.44
CA GLN A 103 21.92 -4.82 -10.24
C GLN A 103 21.76 -3.55 -11.09
N ALA A 104 21.29 -3.69 -12.33
CA ALA A 104 21.03 -2.54 -13.20
C ALA A 104 19.91 -1.62 -12.67
N ALA A 105 18.91 -2.17 -11.98
CA ALA A 105 17.89 -1.41 -11.28
C ALA A 105 18.46 -0.71 -10.03
N VAL A 106 19.16 -1.44 -9.17
CA VAL A 106 19.84 -0.96 -7.95
C VAL A 106 20.75 0.24 -8.26
N ASP A 107 21.65 0.06 -9.24
CA ASP A 107 22.62 1.07 -9.68
C ASP A 107 21.93 2.40 -10.04
N MET A 108 20.87 2.33 -10.85
CA MET A 108 20.18 3.51 -11.37
C MET A 108 19.18 4.10 -10.37
N MET A 109 18.54 3.28 -9.54
CA MET A 109 17.71 3.72 -8.42
C MET A 109 18.54 4.54 -7.44
N ARG A 110 19.62 3.96 -6.90
CA ARG A 110 20.49 4.63 -5.94
C ARG A 110 21.14 5.88 -6.52
N LYS A 111 21.57 5.83 -7.78
CA LYS A 111 22.18 6.99 -8.47
C LYS A 111 21.23 8.19 -8.52
N VAL A 112 19.95 8.00 -8.85
CA VAL A 112 19.00 9.12 -8.93
C VAL A 112 18.51 9.55 -7.54
N LEU A 113 18.43 8.63 -6.57
CA LEU A 113 18.07 8.96 -5.19
C LEU A 113 19.06 9.90 -4.49
N ASN A 114 20.36 9.75 -4.75
CA ASN A 114 21.40 10.60 -4.16
C ASN A 114 21.26 12.08 -4.54
N ASP A 115 20.64 12.39 -5.69
CA ASP A 115 20.41 13.76 -6.17
C ASP A 115 19.09 14.37 -5.63
N ILE A 116 18.33 13.68 -4.78
CA ILE A 116 17.09 14.20 -4.19
C ILE A 116 17.40 14.93 -2.87
N PRO A 117 16.94 16.20 -2.70
CA PRO A 117 17.11 16.91 -1.44
C PRO A 117 16.26 16.29 -0.31
N MET A 118 16.90 15.53 0.59
CA MET A 118 16.30 14.84 1.74
C MET A 118 17.39 14.26 2.66
N ASP A 119 17.05 14.01 3.93
CA ASP A 119 17.74 13.06 4.82
C ASP A 119 16.93 11.76 4.77
N GLY A 120 17.30 10.83 3.91
CA GLY A 120 16.71 9.50 3.83
C GLY A 120 17.54 8.46 4.57
N VAL A 121 16.87 7.51 5.23
CA VAL A 121 17.46 6.25 5.70
C VAL A 121 16.69 5.10 5.10
N VAL A 122 17.40 4.15 4.48
CA VAL A 122 16.86 2.90 3.97
C VAL A 122 16.48 2.01 5.16
N VAL A 123 15.18 1.83 5.38
CA VAL A 123 14.62 0.87 6.37
C VAL A 123 14.38 -0.50 5.71
N ILE A 124 14.11 -0.50 4.41
CA ILE A 124 13.90 -1.68 3.57
C ILE A 124 14.65 -1.49 2.26
N GLY A 125 15.44 -2.49 1.86
CA GLY A 125 16.11 -2.55 0.56
C GLY A 125 16.75 -3.91 0.32
N GLU A 126 17.87 -3.93 -0.39
CA GLU A 126 18.51 -5.14 -0.95
C GLU A 126 18.95 -6.19 0.08
N GLY A 127 19.19 -5.77 1.32
CA GLY A 127 19.59 -6.65 2.42
C GLY A 127 20.43 -5.94 3.49
N GLU A 128 21.10 -6.75 4.30
CA GLU A 128 22.04 -6.25 5.31
C GLU A 128 23.33 -5.71 4.68
N LYS A 129 24.01 -4.81 5.37
CA LYS A 129 25.19 -4.09 4.85
C LYS A 129 26.35 -4.98 4.41
N ASP A 130 26.51 -6.15 5.03
CA ASP A 130 27.56 -7.11 4.69
C ASP A 130 27.18 -8.01 3.49
N GLU A 131 25.91 -7.98 3.06
CA GLU A 131 25.36 -8.77 1.95
C GLU A 131 25.05 -7.90 0.72
N ALA A 132 24.59 -6.66 0.93
CA ALA A 132 24.22 -5.70 -0.10
C ALA A 132 25.19 -4.50 -0.15
N PRO A 133 25.90 -4.24 -1.26
CA PRO A 133 26.86 -3.14 -1.37
C PRO A 133 26.21 -1.75 -1.54
N MET A 134 24.91 -1.70 -1.82
CA MET A 134 24.12 -0.51 -2.14
C MET A 134 22.65 -0.76 -1.75
N LEU A 135 21.93 0.28 -1.33
CA LEU A 135 20.54 0.20 -0.87
C LEU A 135 20.35 -0.79 0.31
N TYR A 136 21.36 -0.88 1.18
CA TYR A 136 21.35 -1.76 2.35
C TYR A 136 20.56 -1.14 3.53
N CYS A 137 20.06 -1.97 4.44
CA CYS A 137 19.37 -1.54 5.66
C CYS A 137 20.26 -0.64 6.52
N GLY A 138 19.84 0.62 6.71
CA GLY A 138 20.63 1.66 7.38
C GLY A 138 21.51 2.52 6.47
N GLU A 139 21.42 2.42 5.14
CA GLU A 139 22.09 3.37 4.24
C GLU A 139 21.43 4.76 4.32
N HIS A 140 22.24 5.82 4.47
CA HIS A 140 21.80 7.21 4.37
C HIS A 140 21.85 7.70 2.92
N ILE A 141 20.78 8.33 2.45
CA ILE A 141 20.56 8.69 1.04
C ILE A 141 19.94 10.09 0.90
N GLY A 142 20.36 10.82 -0.13
CA GLY A 142 20.00 12.22 -0.38
C GLY A 142 21.11 13.19 0.05
N ASP A 143 20.84 14.48 -0.02
CA ASP A 143 21.81 15.55 0.34
C ASP A 143 21.89 15.86 1.85
N GLY A 144 21.05 15.21 2.68
CA GLY A 144 20.97 15.44 4.12
C GLY A 144 20.16 16.68 4.53
N THR A 145 19.48 17.34 3.61
CA THR A 145 18.57 18.46 3.93
C THR A 145 17.18 17.97 4.35
N PRO A 146 16.38 18.73 5.11
CA PRO A 146 15.01 18.31 5.44
C PRO A 146 14.12 18.11 4.20
N PRO A 147 13.22 17.11 4.18
CA PRO A 147 12.72 16.35 5.34
C PRO A 147 13.56 15.13 5.71
N MET A 148 13.45 14.70 6.97
CA MET A 148 13.94 13.40 7.45
C MET A 148 12.90 12.33 7.14
N VAL A 149 13.28 11.32 6.34
CA VAL A 149 12.39 10.24 5.87
C VAL A 149 12.95 8.85 6.14
N ASP A 150 12.04 7.89 6.26
CA ASP A 150 12.29 6.47 6.03
C ASP A 150 12.10 6.17 4.54
N ILE A 151 12.92 5.27 4.00
CA ILE A 151 12.85 4.77 2.63
C ILE A 151 12.64 3.25 2.65
N ALA A 152 11.71 2.76 1.84
CA ALA A 152 11.61 1.36 1.44
C ALA A 152 11.72 1.27 -0.08
N VAL A 153 12.73 0.54 -0.58
CA VAL A 153 12.93 0.28 -2.02
C VAL A 153 12.66 -1.19 -2.34
N ASP A 154 12.09 -1.41 -3.52
CA ASP A 154 12.21 -2.66 -4.25
C ASP A 154 12.59 -2.30 -5.70
N PRO A 155 13.89 -2.30 -6.04
CA PRO A 155 14.36 -1.90 -7.36
C PRO A 155 13.78 -2.72 -8.51
N LEU A 156 13.40 -3.98 -8.26
CA LEU A 156 12.88 -4.89 -9.29
C LEU A 156 11.97 -6.01 -8.74
N ASP A 157 10.77 -5.65 -8.28
CA ASP A 157 9.73 -6.64 -7.98
C ASP A 157 9.48 -7.46 -9.25
N GLY A 158 9.77 -8.77 -9.17
CA GLY A 158 9.81 -9.65 -10.33
C GLY A 158 11.13 -9.71 -11.09
N THR A 159 12.28 -9.79 -10.41
CA THR A 159 13.58 -10.15 -11.02
C THR A 159 13.48 -11.39 -11.94
N THR A 160 12.81 -12.44 -11.45
CA THR A 160 12.49 -13.67 -12.21
C THR A 160 11.58 -13.40 -13.42
N LEU A 161 10.57 -12.54 -13.27
CA LEU A 161 9.66 -12.16 -14.37
C LEU A 161 10.45 -11.45 -15.47
N THR A 162 11.30 -10.49 -15.11
CA THR A 162 12.16 -9.74 -16.02
C THR A 162 13.10 -10.68 -16.77
N ALA A 163 13.86 -11.53 -16.06
CA ALA A 163 14.76 -12.50 -16.69
C ALA A 163 14.05 -13.42 -17.69
N GLN A 164 12.82 -13.85 -17.38
CA GLN A 164 12.02 -14.75 -18.22
C GLN A 164 11.16 -14.04 -19.28
N GLY A 165 11.20 -12.70 -19.36
CA GLY A 165 10.40 -11.93 -20.33
C GLY A 165 8.89 -11.91 -20.02
N ARG A 166 8.51 -12.15 -18.77
CA ARG A 166 7.11 -12.23 -18.32
C ARG A 166 6.55 -10.88 -17.88
N SER A 167 5.23 -10.77 -18.00
CA SER A 167 4.40 -9.69 -17.44
C SER A 167 4.52 -9.55 -15.91
N GLY A 168 4.27 -8.34 -15.41
CA GLY A 168 4.10 -8.03 -13.98
C GLY A 168 5.30 -7.38 -13.27
N ALA A 169 6.47 -7.25 -13.91
CA ALA A 169 7.65 -6.71 -13.25
C ALA A 169 7.60 -5.16 -13.12
N ILE A 170 7.91 -4.64 -11.93
CA ILE A 170 7.86 -3.21 -11.61
C ILE A 170 9.08 -2.79 -10.78
N ALA A 171 9.52 -1.54 -10.92
CA ALA A 171 10.50 -0.92 -10.02
C ALA A 171 9.76 0.02 -9.06
N VAL A 172 10.02 -0.05 -7.75
CA VAL A 172 9.16 0.52 -6.71
C VAL A 172 9.95 1.26 -5.63
N ILE A 173 9.37 2.35 -5.11
CA ILE A 173 9.85 3.01 -3.88
C ILE A 173 8.70 3.62 -3.07
N ALA A 174 8.81 3.51 -1.75
CA ALA A 174 7.96 4.19 -0.78
C ALA A 174 8.80 5.04 0.19
N LEU A 175 8.27 6.19 0.58
CA LEU A 175 8.85 7.10 1.59
C LEU A 175 7.81 7.42 2.67
N ALA A 176 8.25 7.62 3.91
CA ALA A 176 7.43 8.08 5.04
C ALA A 176 8.25 8.98 5.98
N GLU A 177 7.61 9.62 6.96
CA GLU A 177 8.31 10.37 8.02
C GLU A 177 9.26 9.44 8.81
N ARG A 178 10.44 9.92 9.21
CA ARG A 178 11.47 9.11 9.89
C ARG A 178 10.92 8.35 11.13
N GLY A 179 11.12 7.04 11.19
CA GLY A 179 10.63 6.12 12.23
C GLY A 179 9.18 5.61 12.03
N CYS A 180 8.54 5.92 10.90
CA CYS A 180 7.18 5.50 10.60
C CYS A 180 7.08 4.15 9.91
N MET A 181 8.08 3.69 9.17
CA MET A 181 8.07 2.36 8.55
C MET A 181 8.29 1.25 9.59
N TYR A 182 7.79 0.06 9.28
CA TYR A 182 8.00 -1.15 10.06
C TYR A 182 9.28 -1.85 9.60
N ASP A 183 10.26 -1.94 10.50
CA ASP A 183 11.46 -2.76 10.33
C ASP A 183 11.09 -4.26 10.37
N PRO A 184 11.28 -5.04 9.29
CA PRO A 184 11.01 -6.48 9.28
C PRO A 184 11.98 -7.28 10.16
N GLY A 185 13.19 -6.76 10.38
CA GLY A 185 14.30 -7.45 11.04
C GLY A 185 14.54 -8.85 10.45
N PRO A 186 14.73 -9.89 11.27
CA PRO A 186 15.04 -11.24 10.77
C PRO A 186 13.86 -11.95 10.09
N CYS A 187 12.67 -11.34 9.99
CA CYS A 187 11.48 -12.00 9.45
C CYS A 187 11.32 -11.76 7.94
N PHE A 188 11.80 -12.70 7.13
CA PHE A 188 11.76 -12.57 5.67
C PHE A 188 10.35 -12.66 5.06
N TYR A 189 9.42 -13.42 5.65
CA TYR A 189 8.08 -13.64 5.10
C TYR A 189 6.98 -13.21 6.07
N MET A 190 5.85 -12.74 5.50
CA MET A 190 4.63 -12.45 6.23
C MET A 190 3.40 -13.01 5.49
N GLU A 191 2.42 -13.48 6.25
CA GLU A 191 1.05 -13.65 5.78
C GLU A 191 0.40 -12.27 5.56
N LYS A 192 -0.31 -12.11 4.45
CA LYS A 192 -0.90 -10.86 3.95
C LYS A 192 -2.38 -11.06 3.62
N LEU A 193 -3.21 -10.08 3.97
CA LEU A 193 -4.55 -9.87 3.43
C LEU A 193 -4.69 -8.40 3.06
N ALA A 194 -4.88 -8.09 1.78
CA ALA A 194 -5.04 -6.71 1.29
C ALA A 194 -6.34 -6.52 0.51
N VAL A 195 -7.01 -5.38 0.70
CA VAL A 195 -8.28 -5.01 0.05
C VAL A 195 -8.33 -3.53 -0.30
N GLY A 196 -9.07 -3.19 -1.36
CA GLY A 196 -9.31 -1.81 -1.77
C GLY A 196 -10.31 -1.03 -0.90
N PRO A 197 -10.50 0.28 -1.15
CA PRO A 197 -11.38 1.17 -0.37
C PRO A 197 -12.87 0.79 -0.39
N GLY A 198 -13.28 -0.12 -1.27
CA GLY A 198 -14.64 -0.68 -1.30
C GLY A 198 -14.94 -1.70 -0.18
N VAL A 199 -13.93 -2.12 0.59
CA VAL A 199 -14.09 -3.11 1.68
C VAL A 199 -13.76 -2.46 3.03
N ASP A 200 -14.66 -2.62 4.01
CA ASP A 200 -14.41 -2.17 5.38
C ASP A 200 -13.33 -3.06 6.03
N PRO A 201 -12.16 -2.51 6.41
CA PRO A 201 -11.06 -3.29 6.97
C PRO A 201 -11.41 -4.03 8.26
N ARG A 202 -12.50 -3.65 8.94
CA ARG A 202 -12.98 -4.27 10.19
C ARG A 202 -13.86 -5.49 9.94
N ARG A 203 -14.20 -5.79 8.68
CA ARG A 203 -15.01 -6.96 8.30
C ARG A 203 -14.16 -8.14 7.79
N VAL A 204 -12.86 -7.93 7.57
CA VAL A 204 -11.89 -8.96 7.17
C VAL A 204 -10.85 -9.14 8.27
N SER A 205 -10.29 -10.35 8.41
CA SER A 205 -9.20 -10.62 9.37
C SER A 205 -8.33 -11.80 8.97
N LEU A 206 -7.03 -11.73 9.27
CA LEU A 206 -6.12 -12.88 9.27
C LEU A 206 -6.45 -13.94 10.36
N ASP A 207 -7.40 -13.67 11.26
CA ASP A 207 -7.97 -14.67 12.17
C ASP A 207 -9.24 -15.35 11.62
N TYR A 208 -9.78 -14.88 10.50
CA TYR A 208 -11.01 -15.42 9.92
C TYR A 208 -10.71 -16.51 8.89
N SER A 209 -11.66 -17.44 8.73
CA SER A 209 -11.58 -18.43 7.65
C SER A 209 -11.63 -17.74 6.29
N VAL A 210 -10.99 -18.37 5.30
CA VAL A 210 -10.99 -17.89 3.91
C VAL A 210 -12.40 -17.64 3.39
N ALA A 211 -13.34 -18.58 3.63
CA ALA A 211 -14.73 -18.42 3.26
C ALA A 211 -15.37 -17.17 3.90
N HIS A 212 -15.15 -16.92 5.20
CA HIS A 212 -15.73 -15.76 5.88
C HIS A 212 -15.15 -14.42 5.40
N ASN A 213 -13.84 -14.37 5.11
CA ASN A 213 -13.21 -13.20 4.48
C ASN A 213 -13.81 -12.93 3.09
N LEU A 214 -14.06 -13.97 2.28
CA LEU A 214 -14.65 -13.83 0.95
C LEU A 214 -16.12 -13.44 0.99
N GLU A 215 -16.90 -13.97 1.94
CA GLU A 215 -18.25 -13.48 2.25
C GLU A 215 -18.23 -12.01 2.67
N ALA A 216 -17.26 -11.59 3.50
CA ALA A 216 -17.14 -10.20 3.93
C ALA A 216 -16.85 -9.26 2.75
N VAL A 217 -15.87 -9.59 1.91
CA VAL A 217 -15.52 -8.86 0.67
C VAL A 217 -16.72 -8.79 -0.27
N ALA A 218 -17.35 -9.93 -0.58
CA ALA A 218 -18.55 -10.03 -1.43
C ALA A 218 -19.68 -9.10 -0.96
N ASN A 219 -20.01 -9.14 0.33
CA ASN A 219 -21.04 -8.29 0.93
C ASN A 219 -20.67 -6.79 0.92
N CYS A 220 -19.38 -6.43 1.03
CA CYS A 220 -18.93 -5.04 0.93
C CYS A 220 -19.05 -4.51 -0.51
N LEU A 221 -18.69 -5.33 -1.49
CA LEU A 221 -18.69 -4.98 -2.92
C LEU A 221 -20.05 -5.22 -3.62
N GLY A 222 -21.07 -5.66 -2.89
CA GLY A 222 -22.43 -5.83 -3.40
C GLY A 222 -22.60 -6.94 -4.45
N LYS A 223 -21.71 -7.94 -4.47
CA LYS A 223 -21.66 -9.00 -5.50
C LYS A 223 -21.55 -10.41 -4.87
N PRO A 224 -21.93 -11.50 -5.58
CA PRO A 224 -21.80 -12.85 -5.04
C PRO A 224 -20.33 -13.30 -4.92
N VAL A 225 -20.07 -14.27 -4.05
CA VAL A 225 -18.71 -14.81 -3.81
C VAL A 225 -18.09 -15.41 -5.09
N SER A 226 -18.90 -15.93 -6.01
CA SER A 226 -18.46 -16.40 -7.35
C SER A 226 -17.75 -15.33 -8.18
N ASP A 227 -18.06 -14.07 -7.93
CA ASP A 227 -17.61 -12.94 -8.72
C ASP A 227 -16.45 -12.20 -8.04
N VAL A 228 -16.13 -12.59 -6.79
CA VAL A 228 -14.91 -12.20 -6.08
C VAL A 228 -13.71 -12.92 -6.70
N THR A 229 -12.66 -12.18 -7.01
CA THR A 229 -11.39 -12.70 -7.56
C THR A 229 -10.25 -12.43 -6.57
N VAL A 230 -9.67 -13.51 -6.06
CA VAL A 230 -8.56 -13.48 -5.09
C VAL A 230 -7.23 -13.51 -5.83
N LEU A 231 -6.31 -12.61 -5.49
CA LEU A 231 -4.93 -12.66 -5.95
C LEU A 231 -4.07 -13.49 -4.99
N VAL A 232 -3.34 -14.46 -5.53
CA VAL A 232 -2.48 -15.38 -4.75
C VAL A 232 -1.17 -15.66 -5.51
N LEU A 233 -0.04 -15.65 -4.80
CA LEU A 233 1.24 -16.14 -5.35
C LEU A 233 1.18 -17.66 -5.58
N ASP A 234 1.54 -18.13 -6.78
CA ASP A 234 1.66 -19.56 -7.08
C ASP A 234 2.90 -20.15 -6.37
N ARG A 235 2.67 -20.79 -5.23
CA ARG A 235 3.68 -21.38 -4.35
C ARG A 235 3.10 -22.61 -3.65
N PRO A 236 3.88 -23.69 -3.43
CA PRO A 236 3.43 -24.88 -2.69
C PRO A 236 2.86 -24.56 -1.29
N ARG A 237 3.40 -23.55 -0.60
CA ARG A 237 2.89 -23.07 0.70
C ARG A 237 1.43 -22.58 0.66
N HIS A 238 0.89 -22.23 -0.50
CA HIS A 238 -0.50 -21.76 -0.66
C HIS A 238 -1.46 -22.85 -1.13
N ALA A 239 -1.03 -24.12 -1.24
CA ALA A 239 -1.90 -25.21 -1.69
C ALA A 239 -3.20 -25.33 -0.86
N LYS A 240 -3.14 -25.13 0.46
CA LYS A 240 -4.33 -25.10 1.33
C LYS A 240 -5.21 -23.88 1.03
N LEU A 241 -4.64 -22.67 1.03
CA LEU A 241 -5.36 -21.43 0.73
C LEU A 241 -6.08 -21.50 -0.63
N ILE A 242 -5.40 -21.99 -1.66
CA ILE A 242 -5.96 -22.18 -3.01
C ILE A 242 -7.12 -23.20 -3.00
N ALA A 243 -7.04 -24.25 -2.18
CA ALA A 243 -8.15 -25.19 -2.01
C ALA A 243 -9.33 -24.56 -1.22
N ASP A 244 -9.04 -23.81 -0.16
CA ASP A 244 -10.06 -23.12 0.65
C ASP A 244 -10.83 -22.07 -0.17
N ILE A 245 -10.14 -21.27 -1.00
CA ILE A 245 -10.77 -20.27 -1.90
C ILE A 245 -11.69 -20.98 -2.91
N ARG A 246 -11.22 -22.08 -3.52
CA ARG A 246 -12.03 -22.88 -4.46
C ARG A 246 -13.24 -23.51 -3.78
N ALA A 247 -13.10 -23.97 -2.53
CA ALA A 247 -14.22 -24.51 -1.74
C ALA A 247 -15.25 -23.43 -1.36
N ALA A 248 -14.82 -22.18 -1.15
CA ALA A 248 -15.71 -21.02 -0.99
C ALA A 248 -16.36 -20.55 -2.31
N GLY A 249 -15.94 -21.08 -3.46
CA GLY A 249 -16.52 -20.80 -4.78
C GLY A 249 -16.01 -19.53 -5.47
N ALA A 250 -15.04 -18.82 -4.89
CA ALA A 250 -14.47 -17.61 -5.48
C ALA A 250 -13.43 -17.91 -6.59
N ARG A 251 -13.21 -16.92 -7.45
CA ARG A 251 -12.20 -16.98 -8.53
C ARG A 251 -10.80 -16.73 -7.97
N ILE A 252 -9.78 -17.26 -8.64
CA ILE A 252 -8.37 -17.03 -8.28
C ILE A 252 -7.61 -16.47 -9.48
N ARG A 253 -6.90 -15.36 -9.29
CA ARG A 253 -5.78 -14.92 -10.13
C ARG A 253 -4.49 -15.40 -9.48
N MET A 254 -3.77 -16.28 -10.15
CA MET A 254 -2.45 -16.73 -9.69
C MET A 254 -1.36 -15.93 -10.40
N ILE A 255 -0.40 -15.39 -9.63
CA ILE A 255 0.81 -14.72 -10.14
C ILE A 255 2.05 -15.52 -9.73
N SER A 256 3.12 -15.57 -10.53
CA SER A 256 4.34 -16.26 -10.06
C SER A 256 5.11 -15.39 -9.09
N ASP A 257 5.21 -14.09 -9.31
CA ASP A 257 5.95 -13.10 -8.52
C ASP A 257 5.22 -11.75 -8.70
N GLY A 258 5.54 -10.68 -7.96
CA GLY A 258 4.84 -9.38 -8.11
C GLY A 258 3.75 -9.09 -7.08
N ASP A 259 3.95 -9.38 -5.78
CA ASP A 259 2.88 -9.21 -4.77
C ASP A 259 2.72 -7.78 -4.23
N VAL A 260 3.70 -6.88 -4.46
CA VAL A 260 3.50 -5.43 -4.26
C VAL A 260 2.47 -4.93 -5.27
N GLY A 261 2.69 -5.20 -6.56
CA GLY A 261 1.75 -4.86 -7.63
C GLY A 261 0.37 -5.50 -7.40
N GLY A 262 0.35 -6.78 -7.04
CA GLY A 262 -0.87 -7.52 -6.76
C GLY A 262 -1.70 -6.99 -5.58
N ALA A 263 -1.05 -6.47 -4.53
CA ALA A 263 -1.75 -5.80 -3.44
C ALA A 263 -2.41 -4.48 -3.92
N ILE A 264 -1.67 -3.66 -4.68
CA ILE A 264 -2.11 -2.35 -5.16
C ILE A 264 -3.26 -2.47 -6.17
N GLU A 265 -3.27 -3.53 -6.99
CA GLU A 265 -4.36 -3.82 -7.92
C GLU A 265 -5.74 -3.88 -7.24
N THR A 266 -5.81 -4.31 -5.98
CA THR A 266 -7.08 -4.37 -5.20
C THR A 266 -7.72 -3.00 -4.96
N ALA A 267 -6.94 -1.91 -5.00
CA ALA A 267 -7.40 -0.55 -4.71
C ALA A 267 -7.65 0.31 -5.96
N LYS A 268 -7.47 -0.23 -7.17
CA LYS A 268 -7.78 0.49 -8.41
C LYS A 268 -9.29 0.76 -8.56
N PRO A 269 -9.73 1.86 -9.20
CA PRO A 269 -11.15 2.10 -9.49
C PRO A 269 -11.79 0.99 -10.35
N GLU A 270 -11.00 0.46 -11.29
CA GLU A 270 -11.29 -0.77 -12.04
C GLU A 270 -10.29 -1.83 -11.58
N ALA A 271 -10.56 -2.42 -10.42
CA ALA A 271 -9.73 -3.46 -9.81
C ALA A 271 -9.90 -4.80 -10.56
N PRO A 272 -8.82 -5.43 -11.07
CA PRO A 272 -8.90 -6.75 -11.70
C PRO A 272 -9.04 -7.89 -10.67
N VAL A 273 -8.81 -7.59 -9.39
CA VAL A 273 -8.87 -8.48 -8.22
C VAL A 273 -9.44 -7.71 -7.03
N ASP A 274 -10.18 -8.38 -6.15
CA ASP A 274 -10.90 -7.73 -5.04
C ASP A 274 -10.14 -7.77 -3.72
N VAL A 275 -9.33 -8.81 -3.56
CA VAL A 275 -8.58 -9.12 -2.34
C VAL A 275 -7.32 -9.90 -2.70
N MET A 276 -6.19 -9.58 -2.08
CA MET A 276 -4.99 -10.41 -2.11
C MET A 276 -4.92 -11.23 -0.83
N MET A 277 -4.56 -12.52 -0.93
CA MET A 277 -4.35 -13.40 0.23
C MET A 277 -3.11 -14.28 0.03
N GLY A 278 -2.32 -14.47 1.08
CA GLY A 278 -1.24 -15.47 1.12
C GLY A 278 0.03 -14.97 1.79
N ILE A 279 1.09 -15.76 1.72
CA ILE A 279 2.40 -15.46 2.33
C ILE A 279 3.35 -14.95 1.26
N GLY A 280 3.84 -13.73 1.43
CA GLY A 280 4.86 -13.06 0.59
C GLY A 280 5.98 -12.48 1.46
N GLY A 281 6.95 -11.77 0.89
CA GLY A 281 8.02 -11.18 1.70
C GLY A 281 7.52 -10.02 2.57
N THR A 282 8.16 -9.86 3.73
CA THR A 282 7.80 -8.81 4.69
C THR A 282 8.10 -7.39 4.17
N PRO A 283 9.27 -7.14 3.54
CA PRO A 283 9.56 -5.86 2.88
C PRO A 283 8.45 -5.39 1.92
N GLU A 284 8.02 -6.26 1.02
CA GLU A 284 6.99 -6.01 0.02
C GLU A 284 5.64 -5.65 0.66
N GLY A 285 5.33 -6.22 1.83
CA GLY A 285 4.11 -5.90 2.57
C GLY A 285 4.08 -4.50 3.18
N VAL A 286 5.25 -3.97 3.59
CA VAL A 286 5.39 -2.57 4.08
C VAL A 286 5.29 -1.58 2.90
N ILE A 287 5.92 -1.91 1.77
CA ILE A 287 5.81 -1.13 0.53
C ILE A 287 4.35 -1.10 0.04
N ALA A 288 3.66 -2.25 0.03
CA ALA A 288 2.24 -2.33 -0.29
C ALA A 288 1.35 -1.55 0.70
N ALA A 289 1.68 -1.53 1.99
CA ALA A 289 0.96 -0.74 2.99
C ALA A 289 1.03 0.77 2.72
N ALA A 290 2.22 1.28 2.34
CA ALA A 290 2.37 2.70 1.94
C ALA A 290 1.47 3.04 0.74
N ALA A 291 1.44 2.18 -0.29
CA ALA A 291 0.63 2.39 -1.48
C ALA A 291 -0.88 2.34 -1.18
N LEU A 292 -1.35 1.29 -0.50
CA LEU A 292 -2.76 1.12 -0.14
C LEU A 292 -3.27 2.29 0.72
N LYS A 293 -2.45 2.76 1.66
CA LYS A 293 -2.75 3.94 2.49
C LYS A 293 -2.85 5.25 1.68
N CYS A 294 -2.18 5.35 0.54
CA CYS A 294 -2.35 6.46 -0.42
C CYS A 294 -3.61 6.36 -1.30
N MET A 295 -4.28 5.20 -1.30
CA MET A 295 -5.44 4.87 -2.15
C MET A 295 -6.72 4.58 -1.34
N GLY A 296 -6.69 4.76 -0.02
CA GLY A 296 -7.79 4.40 0.89
C GLY A 296 -8.02 2.89 1.07
N GLY A 297 -7.14 2.04 0.54
CA GLY A 297 -7.15 0.60 0.76
C GLY A 297 -6.54 0.22 2.12
N SER A 298 -6.50 -1.08 2.40
CA SER A 298 -5.91 -1.59 3.65
C SER A 298 -5.18 -2.91 3.46
N ILE A 299 -4.22 -3.17 4.33
CA ILE A 299 -3.51 -4.45 4.44
C ILE A 299 -3.40 -4.86 5.90
N GLN A 300 -3.56 -6.16 6.14
CA GLN A 300 -3.21 -6.84 7.37
C GLN A 300 -2.03 -7.76 7.11
N GLY A 301 -1.13 -7.82 8.09
CA GLY A 301 0.09 -8.59 8.05
C GLY A 301 0.28 -9.44 9.30
N ARG A 302 0.86 -10.64 9.16
CA ARG A 302 1.33 -11.45 10.29
C ARG A 302 2.68 -12.05 9.93
N LEU A 303 3.68 -11.91 10.81
CA LEU A 303 5.02 -12.46 10.58
C LEU A 303 4.98 -13.99 10.44
N TRP A 304 5.64 -14.54 9.42
CA TRP A 304 5.57 -15.96 9.07
C TRP A 304 6.96 -16.60 9.02
N ALA A 305 7.26 -17.44 10.01
CA ALA A 305 8.49 -18.22 10.05
C ALA A 305 8.36 -19.53 9.25
N LYS A 306 9.39 -19.86 8.46
CA LYS A 306 9.51 -21.10 7.67
C LYS A 306 9.73 -22.32 8.55
N ASN A 307 10.32 -22.13 9.74
CA ASN A 307 10.70 -23.17 10.70
C ASN A 307 10.86 -22.57 12.11
N GLU A 308 11.06 -23.44 13.11
CA GLU A 308 11.16 -23.03 14.52
C GLU A 308 12.46 -22.26 14.83
N GLN A 309 13.55 -22.45 14.08
CA GLN A 309 14.78 -21.68 14.27
C GLN A 309 14.59 -20.21 13.89
N GLU A 310 13.94 -19.94 12.76
CA GLU A 310 13.57 -18.60 12.32
C GLU A 310 12.51 -18.00 13.28
N ALA A 311 11.56 -18.81 13.74
CA ALA A 311 10.56 -18.37 14.72
C ALA A 311 11.20 -17.89 16.03
N GLU A 312 12.17 -18.63 16.57
CA GLU A 312 12.86 -18.25 17.80
C GLU A 312 13.79 -17.04 17.60
N ALA A 313 14.46 -16.90 16.45
CA ALA A 313 15.22 -15.70 16.12
C ALA A 313 14.32 -14.44 16.04
N ILE A 314 13.11 -14.57 15.49
CA ILE A 314 12.12 -13.48 15.46
C ILE A 314 11.67 -13.12 16.88
N ARG A 315 11.32 -14.10 17.73
CA ARG A 315 10.97 -13.87 19.15
C ARG A 315 12.10 -13.22 19.93
N ALA A 316 13.35 -13.67 19.75
CA ALA A 316 14.54 -13.10 20.37
C ALA A 316 14.79 -11.64 19.95
N SER A 317 14.35 -11.23 18.75
CA SER A 317 14.35 -9.83 18.31
C SER A 317 13.22 -8.98 18.91
N GLY A 318 12.42 -9.52 19.83
CA GLY A 318 11.29 -8.84 20.48
C GLY A 318 10.01 -8.78 19.65
N ARG A 319 9.90 -9.56 18.57
CA ARG A 319 8.75 -9.57 17.66
C ARG A 319 7.77 -10.70 17.98
N ASP A 320 6.48 -10.41 17.86
CA ASP A 320 5.38 -11.36 18.08
C ASP A 320 4.88 -11.94 16.75
N LEU A 321 4.88 -13.26 16.63
CA LEU A 321 4.41 -14.02 15.46
C LEU A 321 2.89 -14.17 15.40
N THR A 322 2.18 -13.89 16.50
CA THR A 322 0.71 -14.02 16.59
C THR A 322 0.00 -12.73 16.20
N LYS A 323 0.60 -11.57 16.55
CA LYS A 323 0.06 -10.23 16.30
C LYS A 323 -0.26 -10.00 14.81
N ILE A 324 -1.46 -9.49 14.55
CA ILE A 324 -1.80 -8.81 13.29
C ILE A 324 -1.24 -7.39 13.32
N LEU A 325 -0.45 -7.05 12.32
CA LEU A 325 0.01 -5.71 11.98
C LEU A 325 -0.98 -5.13 10.96
N TYR A 326 -1.63 -4.01 11.26
CA TYR A 326 -2.51 -3.31 10.32
C TYR A 326 -1.71 -2.31 9.47
N THR A 327 -2.34 -1.69 8.46
CA THR A 327 -1.71 -0.66 7.60
C THR A 327 -0.95 0.40 8.41
N ASP A 328 -1.49 0.82 9.55
CA ASP A 328 -0.89 1.82 10.46
C ASP A 328 0.20 1.28 11.39
N ASP A 329 0.29 -0.04 11.62
CA ASP A 329 1.47 -0.66 12.24
C ASP A 329 2.64 -0.73 11.25
N LEU A 330 2.33 -1.02 9.98
CA LEU A 330 3.30 -1.21 8.90
C LEU A 330 3.88 0.13 8.39
N VAL A 331 3.03 1.14 8.21
CA VAL A 331 3.43 2.50 7.81
C VAL A 331 2.64 3.53 8.61
N LYS A 332 3.27 4.06 9.66
CA LYS A 332 2.73 5.11 10.53
C LYS A 332 2.72 6.48 9.83
N GLY A 333 2.19 7.50 10.49
CA GLY A 333 2.08 8.86 9.95
C GLY A 333 1.05 8.95 8.80
N ASN A 334 0.80 10.16 8.30
CA ASN A 334 -0.17 10.38 7.20
C ASN A 334 0.48 10.89 5.90
N ASP A 335 1.72 11.40 5.95
CA ASP A 335 2.43 11.94 4.81
C ASP A 335 3.43 10.92 4.21
N CYS A 336 2.90 9.76 3.80
CA CYS A 336 3.64 8.78 3.00
C CYS A 336 3.55 9.11 1.50
N PHE A 337 4.57 8.67 0.75
CA PHE A 337 4.73 8.83 -0.69
C PHE A 337 5.05 7.47 -1.31
N PHE A 338 4.57 7.21 -2.52
CA PHE A 338 4.89 6.00 -3.26
C PHE A 338 5.03 6.30 -4.76
N ALA A 339 5.98 5.63 -5.41
CA ALA A 339 6.09 5.58 -6.87
C ALA A 339 6.40 4.15 -7.32
N ALA A 340 5.85 3.74 -8.46
CA ALA A 340 6.25 2.54 -9.18
C ALA A 340 6.24 2.76 -10.69
N THR A 341 7.15 2.10 -11.41
CA THR A 341 7.23 2.15 -12.89
C THR A 341 7.29 0.74 -13.47
N GLY A 342 6.53 0.50 -14.55
CA GLY A 342 6.50 -0.80 -15.21
C GLY A 342 7.80 -1.13 -15.93
N VAL A 343 8.40 -2.27 -15.59
CA VAL A 343 9.55 -2.86 -16.30
C VAL A 343 9.03 -3.70 -17.46
N SER A 344 8.14 -4.64 -17.17
CA SER A 344 7.32 -5.37 -18.15
C SER A 344 5.84 -4.99 -17.99
N ASP A 345 4.97 -5.47 -18.88
CA ASP A 345 3.54 -5.13 -18.83
C ASP A 345 2.84 -5.83 -17.67
N GLY A 346 2.19 -5.06 -16.79
CA GLY A 346 1.24 -5.57 -15.79
C GLY A 346 -0.04 -4.75 -15.77
N ASP A 347 -1.02 -5.14 -14.95
CA ASP A 347 -2.32 -4.46 -14.93
C ASP A 347 -2.28 -3.17 -14.08
N LEU A 348 -1.28 -3.02 -13.20
CA LEU A 348 -1.00 -1.76 -12.50
C LEU A 348 -0.45 -0.69 -13.47
N VAL A 349 0.59 -1.01 -14.24
CA VAL A 349 1.26 -0.11 -15.20
C VAL A 349 1.86 -0.91 -16.38
N ARG A 350 1.90 -0.28 -17.55
CA ARG A 350 2.54 -0.83 -18.77
C ARG A 350 4.06 -0.83 -18.62
N GLY A 351 4.73 -1.80 -19.23
CA GLY A 351 6.19 -1.90 -19.22
C GLY A 351 6.89 -0.84 -20.05
N VAL A 352 8.22 -0.80 -19.96
CA VAL A 352 9.07 0.05 -20.81
C VAL A 352 8.83 -0.29 -22.29
N ARG A 353 8.92 0.73 -23.16
CA ARG A 353 9.03 0.54 -24.61
C ARG A 353 10.21 1.32 -25.17
N PHE A 354 11.21 0.62 -25.69
CA PHE A 354 12.32 1.23 -26.43
C PHE A 354 11.91 1.48 -27.89
N TYR A 355 12.23 2.65 -28.41
CA TYR A 355 12.08 3.02 -29.83
C TYR A 355 13.37 3.71 -30.33
N SER A 356 13.43 4.05 -31.62
CA SER A 356 14.58 4.76 -32.17
C SER A 356 14.67 6.18 -31.62
N GLY A 357 15.76 6.49 -30.89
CA GLY A 357 16.00 7.81 -30.28
C GLY A 357 15.34 8.05 -28.91
N GLY A 358 14.64 7.08 -28.34
CA GLY A 358 14.06 7.22 -27.01
C GLY A 358 13.33 6.00 -26.48
N ALA A 359 12.73 6.13 -25.31
CA ALA A 359 11.89 5.11 -24.71
C ALA A 359 10.70 5.75 -23.98
N SER A 360 9.62 5.00 -23.78
CA SER A 360 8.54 5.41 -22.87
C SER A 360 8.46 4.51 -21.63
N THR A 361 8.11 5.14 -20.52
CA THR A 361 7.79 4.52 -19.22
C THR A 361 6.34 4.81 -18.86
N ASN A 362 5.70 3.91 -18.13
CA ASN A 362 4.42 4.17 -17.48
C ASN A 362 4.60 3.97 -15.97
N SER A 363 4.20 5.00 -15.22
CA SER A 363 4.46 5.11 -13.79
C SER A 363 3.18 5.45 -13.04
N VAL A 364 3.02 4.92 -11.84
CA VAL A 364 1.98 5.33 -10.88
C VAL A 364 2.64 6.00 -9.68
N VAL A 365 2.09 7.14 -9.27
CA VAL A 365 2.67 8.04 -8.28
C VAL A 365 1.57 8.51 -7.34
N MET A 366 1.77 8.37 -6.03
CA MET A 366 0.72 8.63 -5.04
C MET A 366 1.27 9.18 -3.71
N ARG A 367 0.39 9.84 -2.95
CA ARG A 367 0.73 10.47 -1.65
C ARG A 367 -0.44 10.43 -0.67
N GLY A 368 -0.18 9.94 0.54
CA GLY A 368 -1.17 9.72 1.60
C GLY A 368 -1.91 11.00 2.01
N LYS A 369 -1.18 12.07 2.33
CA LYS A 369 -1.77 13.32 2.83
C LYS A 369 -2.73 14.00 1.86
N SER A 370 -2.54 13.80 0.55
CA SER A 370 -3.41 14.37 -0.49
C SER A 370 -4.35 13.35 -1.15
N GLN A 371 -4.30 12.06 -0.76
CA GLN A 371 -5.02 10.94 -1.38
C GLN A 371 -5.06 11.01 -2.92
N THR A 372 -3.96 11.49 -3.53
CA THR A 372 -3.90 11.83 -4.95
C THR A 372 -3.06 10.79 -5.66
N VAL A 373 -3.71 9.97 -6.50
CA VAL A 373 -3.04 9.01 -7.40
C VAL A 373 -2.86 9.67 -8.77
N ARG A 374 -1.70 9.46 -9.39
CA ARG A 374 -1.33 9.96 -10.71
C ARG A 374 -0.76 8.82 -11.53
N TYR A 375 -1.32 8.59 -12.71
CA TYR A 375 -0.69 7.79 -13.75
C TYR A 375 0.05 8.73 -14.69
N ILE A 376 1.30 8.40 -15.01
CA ILE A 376 2.22 9.24 -15.79
C ILE A 376 2.81 8.38 -16.92
N GLU A 377 2.65 8.85 -18.16
CA GLU A 377 3.37 8.29 -19.31
C GLU A 377 4.48 9.28 -19.71
N THR A 378 5.73 8.87 -19.53
CA THR A 378 6.91 9.72 -19.81
C THR A 378 7.61 9.23 -21.07
N PHE A 379 8.02 10.16 -21.93
CA PHE A 379 8.73 9.87 -23.18
C PHE A 379 10.15 10.43 -23.14
N HIS A 380 11.10 9.56 -22.84
CA HIS A 380 12.52 9.83 -22.75
C HIS A 380 13.12 9.98 -24.16
N LYS A 381 14.02 10.95 -24.35
CA LYS A 381 14.80 11.14 -25.58
C LYS A 381 16.28 11.05 -25.25
N TRP A 382 17.05 10.30 -26.04
CA TRP A 382 18.50 10.19 -25.82
C TRP A 382 19.26 11.29 -26.58
N ALA A 383 20.36 11.76 -26.00
CA ALA A 383 21.23 12.72 -26.65
C ALA A 383 21.91 12.11 -27.89
N GLY A 384 22.14 12.92 -28.92
CA GLY A 384 22.91 12.54 -30.11
C GLY A 384 22.14 11.77 -31.21
N THR A 385 20.89 11.35 -30.99
CA THR A 385 20.09 10.75 -32.06
C THR A 385 19.37 11.81 -32.89
N ALA A 386 19.56 11.81 -34.21
CA ALA A 386 18.82 12.64 -35.14
C ALA A 386 17.30 12.39 -35.05
N ALA A 387 16.48 13.39 -35.38
CA ALA A 387 15.03 13.31 -35.28
C ALA A 387 14.46 12.27 -36.26
N ASN A 388 14.17 11.07 -35.76
CA ASN A 388 13.61 9.99 -36.58
C ASN A 388 12.11 10.27 -36.89
N PRO A 389 11.68 10.32 -38.16
CA PRO A 389 10.28 10.52 -38.52
C PRO A 389 9.35 9.38 -38.06
N SER A 390 9.86 8.20 -37.71
CA SER A 390 9.09 7.11 -37.10
C SER A 390 8.93 7.25 -35.57
N SER A 391 9.39 8.35 -34.96
CA SER A 391 9.11 8.64 -33.55
C SER A 391 7.65 9.07 -33.39
N PRO A 392 6.91 8.61 -32.35
CA PRO A 392 5.53 9.05 -32.09
C PRO A 392 5.36 10.58 -32.08
N TRP A 393 6.40 11.29 -31.62
CA TRP A 393 6.46 12.74 -31.51
C TRP A 393 6.56 13.49 -32.84
N HIS A 394 7.07 12.87 -33.91
CA HIS A 394 7.23 13.54 -35.20
C HIS A 394 5.87 13.89 -35.81
N ASN A 395 4.98 12.91 -35.86
CA ASN A 395 3.61 13.11 -36.34
C ASN A 395 2.79 14.03 -35.43
N GLN A 396 3.04 14.01 -34.11
CA GLN A 396 2.34 14.88 -33.16
C GLN A 396 2.75 16.36 -33.28
N GLN A 397 4.02 16.66 -33.59
CA GLN A 397 4.45 18.03 -33.93
C GLN A 397 3.92 18.48 -35.29
N MET A 398 3.97 17.61 -36.31
CA MET A 398 3.37 17.90 -37.63
C MET A 398 1.87 18.20 -37.54
N GLY A 399 1.13 17.48 -36.68
CA GLY A 399 -0.31 17.71 -36.46
C GLY A 399 -0.67 19.05 -35.78
N MET A 400 0.29 19.75 -35.16
CA MET A 400 0.08 21.07 -34.57
C MET A 400 0.63 22.22 -35.42
N MET A 401 1.54 21.95 -36.35
CA MET A 401 1.93 22.91 -37.39
C MET A 401 0.91 22.85 -38.52
N GLY A 402 -0.18 23.61 -38.36
CA GLY A 402 -1.35 23.56 -39.23
C GLY A 402 -1.00 23.65 -40.73
N SER A 403 -1.66 22.80 -41.53
CA SER A 403 -1.44 22.66 -42.96
C SER A 403 -1.43 24.02 -43.67
N PRO A 404 -0.41 24.34 -44.51
CA PRO A 404 -0.43 25.55 -45.30
C PRO A 404 -1.67 25.55 -46.20
N GLY A 405 -2.48 26.61 -46.11
CA GLY A 405 -3.86 26.58 -46.57
C GLY A 405 -4.01 26.27 -48.06
N MET A 406 -4.59 25.11 -48.38
CA MET A 406 -5.16 24.87 -49.70
C MET A 406 -6.32 25.84 -49.90
N MET A 407 -6.13 26.86 -50.76
CA MET A 407 -7.23 27.68 -51.25
C MET A 407 -8.16 26.81 -52.11
N SER A 408 -9.28 26.37 -51.55
CA SER A 408 -10.29 25.61 -52.26
C SER A 408 -11.10 26.53 -53.19
N ASN A 409 -10.66 26.64 -54.45
CA ASN A 409 -11.49 27.18 -55.53
C ASN A 409 -12.63 26.20 -55.86
N SER A 410 -13.71 26.27 -55.08
CA SER A 410 -14.95 25.54 -55.32
C SER A 410 -15.79 26.25 -56.40
N PRO A 411 -16.16 25.60 -57.52
CA PRO A 411 -17.07 26.18 -58.50
C PRO A 411 -18.54 25.89 -58.16
N GLY A 412 -19.40 26.92 -58.25
CA GLY A 412 -20.85 26.77 -58.24
C GLY A 412 -21.60 27.95 -57.61
N PRO A 413 -22.94 28.02 -57.74
CA PRO A 413 -23.81 27.16 -58.53
C PRO A 413 -24.22 27.80 -59.88
N SER A 414 -24.96 27.05 -60.70
CA SER A 414 -25.62 27.58 -61.90
C SER A 414 -26.74 28.57 -61.56
N SER A 415 -26.69 29.78 -62.12
CA SER A 415 -27.84 30.69 -62.16
C SER A 415 -28.83 30.23 -63.25
N ALA A 416 -30.11 30.16 -62.91
CA ALA A 416 -31.16 29.93 -63.89
C ALA A 416 -31.42 31.21 -64.69
N VAL A 417 -31.50 31.10 -66.02
CA VAL A 417 -31.96 32.17 -66.91
C VAL A 417 -33.21 31.67 -67.62
N PHE A 418 -34.33 32.32 -67.35
CA PHE A 418 -35.54 32.23 -68.18
C PHE A 418 -35.31 33.03 -69.46
N MET A 419 -35.58 32.43 -70.62
CA MET A 419 -36.40 33.02 -71.69
C MET A 419 -36.92 31.90 -72.61
N MET A 420 -38.07 32.15 -73.23
CA MET A 420 -38.67 31.33 -74.29
C MET A 420 -38.25 31.91 -75.64
N ASP A 421 -38.19 31.09 -76.69
CA ASP A 421 -39.14 31.12 -77.83
C ASP A 421 -38.65 30.22 -78.98
N ASP A 422 -39.60 29.76 -79.80
CA ASP A 422 -39.51 28.95 -81.04
C ASP A 422 -38.66 27.65 -81.05
#